data_AF-A0A2G8RMY5-F1
#
_entry.id   AF-A0A2G8RMY5-F1
#
_cell.length_a   1.000
_cell.length_b   1.000
_cell.length_c   1.000
_cell.angle_alpha   90.00
_cell.angle_beta   90.00
_cell.angle_gamma   90.00
#
_symmetry.space_group_name_H-M   'P 1'
#
loop_
_entity.id
_entity.type
_entity.pdbx_description
1 polymer ?
#
loop_
_entity_poly.entity_id
_entity_poly.type
_entity_poly.pdbx_seq_one_letter_code
_entity_poly.pdbx_strand_id
1 'polypeptide(L)'
;MSSASTSSDSNSANVVQETFQLYDLRVEVICPPGQRIMCGAQEGDHFTLEGEMLYLPPGQGISIYSLILPLLAAKQRMTAKNDWMSTDAEVACPDPCCPSRLRIIRTGMRTFKHGDTTLVPLSSPGEAPHSQ
;
A
#
# COMPACT_ATOMS: atom_id res chain seq x y z
N MET A 1 45.43 4.17 42.95
CA MET A 1 45.58 4.52 41.52
C MET A 1 44.86 3.44 40.74
N SER A 2 43.69 3.81 40.21
CA SER A 2 42.80 2.93 39.45
C SER A 2 43.34 2.66 38.06
N SER A 3 43.12 1.46 37.55
CA SER A 3 42.97 1.20 36.12
C SER A 3 42.06 -0.01 35.92
N ALA A 4 40.76 0.27 35.95
CA ALA A 4 39.76 -0.62 35.40
C ALA A 4 39.91 -0.59 33.86
N SER A 5 40.12 -1.76 33.27
CA SER A 5 40.08 -1.97 31.83
C SER A 5 38.65 -1.82 31.35
N THR A 6 38.37 -0.71 30.68
CA THR A 6 37.08 -0.34 30.09
C THR A 6 36.71 -1.31 28.97
N SER A 7 35.63 -2.05 29.19
CA SER A 7 34.80 -2.64 28.15
C SER A 7 33.98 -1.53 27.48
N SER A 8 34.13 -1.35 26.17
CA SER A 8 33.22 -0.50 25.38
C SER A 8 33.11 -1.02 23.95
N ASP A 9 32.45 -2.17 23.79
CA ASP A 9 31.77 -2.50 22.54
C ASP A 9 30.48 -1.67 22.48
N SER A 10 30.58 -0.46 21.95
CA SER A 10 29.42 0.37 21.63
C SER A 10 29.58 0.90 20.21
N ASN A 11 29.47 0.01 19.22
CA ASN A 11 29.28 0.42 17.84
C ASN A 11 27.78 0.41 17.48
N SER A 12 27.00 1.28 18.14
CA SER A 12 25.63 1.61 17.69
C SER A 12 25.71 2.75 16.69
N ALA A 13 26.28 2.47 15.51
CA ALA A 13 26.31 3.41 14.40
C ALA A 13 25.31 2.95 13.32
N ASN A 14 24.20 3.70 13.21
CA ASN A 14 23.19 3.64 12.14
C ASN A 14 22.71 2.24 11.73
N VAL A 15 21.74 1.70 12.46
CA VAL A 15 20.83 0.72 11.85
C VAL A 15 20.03 1.48 10.80
N VAL A 16 20.43 1.39 9.53
CA VAL A 16 19.54 1.72 8.42
C VAL A 16 18.27 0.92 8.69
N GLN A 17 17.12 1.58 8.79
CA GLN A 17 15.87 0.85 8.91
C GLN A 17 15.67 0.08 7.61
N GLU A 18 16.09 -1.18 7.61
CA GLU A 18 15.92 -2.14 6.50
C GLU A 18 14.46 -2.53 6.32
N THR A 19 13.54 -1.89 7.04
CA THR A 19 12.12 -2.21 7.03
C THR A 19 11.28 -1.01 6.66
N PHE A 20 10.18 -1.28 5.98
CA PHE A 20 9.12 -0.29 5.74
C PHE A 20 7.76 -0.90 6.03
N GLN A 21 6.74 -0.05 6.18
CA GLN A 21 5.38 -0.49 6.44
C GLN A 21 4.43 -0.10 5.31
N LEU A 22 3.49 -0.99 5.01
CA LEU A 22 2.36 -0.75 4.14
C LEU A 22 1.07 -1.09 4.87
N TYR A 23 -0.01 -0.37 4.55
CA TYR A 23 -1.35 -0.81 4.86
C TYR A 23 -1.79 -1.91 3.90
N ASP A 24 -2.47 -2.91 4.45
CA ASP A 24 -3.36 -3.74 3.64
C ASP A 24 -4.62 -2.95 3.32
N LEU A 25 -5.15 -3.17 2.12
CA LEU A 25 -6.37 -2.50 1.67
C LEU A 25 -7.49 -3.51 1.52
N ARG A 26 -8.69 -3.09 1.89
CA ARG A 26 -9.94 -3.67 1.39
C ARG A 26 -10.57 -2.64 0.47
N VAL A 27 -10.92 -3.05 -0.75
CA VAL A 27 -11.57 -2.19 -1.72
C VAL A 27 -12.95 -2.75 -2.01
N GLU A 28 -13.98 -1.96 -1.72
CA GLU A 28 -15.38 -2.34 -1.87
C GLU A 28 -16.02 -1.56 -3.01
N VAL A 29 -16.85 -2.23 -3.80
CA VAL A 29 -17.66 -1.59 -4.84
C VAL A 29 -18.92 -1.01 -4.19
N ILE A 30 -19.21 0.25 -4.52
CA ILE A 30 -20.47 0.92 -4.21
C ILE A 30 -21.26 1.07 -5.51
N CYS A 31 -22.45 0.51 -5.55
CA CYS A 31 -23.38 0.63 -6.66
C CYS A 31 -24.54 1.56 -6.28
N PRO A 32 -24.73 2.70 -6.97
CA PRO A 32 -25.87 3.57 -6.69
C PRO A 32 -27.21 2.85 -6.90
N PRO A 33 -28.18 2.97 -5.99
CA PRO A 33 -29.47 2.30 -6.11
C PRO A 33 -30.20 2.64 -7.41
N GLY A 34 -30.72 1.62 -8.09
CA GLY A 34 -31.51 1.78 -9.32
C GLY A 34 -30.71 2.18 -10.57
N GLN A 35 -29.38 2.26 -10.49
CA GLN A 35 -28.52 2.55 -11.64
C GLN A 35 -27.97 1.28 -12.27
N ARG A 36 -27.83 1.28 -13.60
CA ARG A 36 -27.15 0.20 -14.32
C ARG A 36 -25.64 0.34 -14.17
N ILE A 37 -24.97 -0.72 -13.71
CA ILE A 37 -23.52 -0.77 -13.61
C ILE A 37 -22.93 -1.30 -14.92
N MET A 38 -21.98 -0.56 -15.50
CA MET A 38 -21.42 -0.84 -16.82
C MET A 38 -20.22 -1.79 -16.76
N CYS A 39 -19.42 -1.70 -15.70
CA CYS A 39 -18.23 -2.53 -15.53
C CYS A 39 -18.53 -3.98 -15.08
N GLY A 40 -19.80 -4.33 -14.90
CA GLY A 40 -20.25 -5.65 -14.45
C GLY A 40 -20.14 -5.90 -12.95
N ALA A 41 -19.64 -4.93 -12.18
CA ALA A 41 -19.55 -5.05 -10.73
C ALA A 41 -20.95 -5.07 -10.07
N GLN A 42 -21.03 -5.73 -8.93
CA GLN A 42 -22.23 -5.88 -8.13
C GLN A 42 -22.04 -5.23 -6.75
N GLU A 43 -23.15 -4.84 -6.12
CA GLU A 43 -23.10 -4.35 -4.73
C GLU A 43 -22.53 -5.44 -3.81
N GLY A 44 -21.54 -5.08 -3.00
CA GLY A 44 -20.84 -6.02 -2.11
C GLY A 44 -19.61 -6.71 -2.72
N ASP A 45 -19.39 -6.58 -4.03
CA ASP A 45 -18.14 -7.01 -4.65
C ASP A 45 -16.96 -6.28 -3.98
N HIS A 46 -15.90 -7.02 -3.69
CA HIS A 46 -14.71 -6.46 -3.08
C HIS A 46 -13.46 -7.27 -3.39
N PHE A 47 -12.29 -6.66 -3.18
CA PHE A 47 -11.03 -7.38 -3.16
C PHE A 47 -10.18 -6.88 -1.99
N THR A 48 -9.21 -7.69 -1.58
CA THR A 48 -8.17 -7.28 -0.64
C THR A 48 -6.84 -7.16 -1.34
N LEU A 49 -6.03 -6.22 -0.89
CA LEU A 49 -4.63 -6.06 -1.25
C LEU A 49 -3.82 -6.29 0.02
N GLU A 50 -3.23 -7.47 0.13
CA GLU A 50 -2.46 -7.91 1.28
C GLU A 50 -0.97 -7.88 0.93
N GLY A 51 -0.27 -6.85 1.40
CA GLY A 51 1.02 -6.49 0.79
C GLY A 51 0.87 -6.16 -0.70
N GLU A 52 1.68 -6.77 -1.57
CA GLU A 52 1.51 -6.61 -3.03
C GLU A 52 0.47 -7.56 -3.65
N MET A 53 -0.11 -8.48 -2.88
CA MET A 53 -0.95 -9.55 -3.43
C MET A 53 -2.43 -9.18 -3.40
N LEU A 54 -3.07 -9.21 -4.58
CA LEU A 54 -4.50 -8.99 -4.74
C LEU A 54 -5.27 -10.31 -4.59
N TYR A 55 -6.29 -10.32 -3.74
CA TYR A 55 -7.16 -11.47 -3.54
C TYR A 55 -8.63 -11.11 -3.80
N LEU A 56 -9.32 -12.02 -4.49
CA LEU A 56 -10.75 -11.97 -4.73
C LEU A 56 -11.46 -13.04 -3.88
N PRO A 57 -12.68 -12.79 -3.42
CA PRO A 57 -13.54 -13.83 -2.88
C PRO A 57 -13.74 -14.97 -3.90
N PRO A 58 -13.92 -16.22 -3.45
CA PRO A 58 -14.15 -17.35 -4.35
C PRO A 58 -15.32 -17.10 -5.31
N GLY A 59 -15.08 -17.29 -6.61
CA GLY A 59 -16.09 -17.14 -7.65
C GLY A 59 -16.42 -15.69 -8.03
N GLN A 60 -15.79 -14.69 -7.42
CA GLN A 60 -16.00 -13.29 -7.78
C GLN A 60 -15.00 -12.87 -8.87
N GLY A 61 -15.51 -12.21 -9.90
CA GLY A 61 -14.70 -11.50 -10.89
C GLY A 61 -14.82 -10.00 -10.69
N ILE A 62 -13.75 -9.26 -10.98
CA ILE A 62 -13.80 -7.79 -11.11
C ILE A 62 -13.20 -7.43 -12.47
N SER A 63 -13.84 -6.51 -13.18
CA SER A 63 -13.29 -5.99 -14.43
C SER A 63 -11.98 -5.26 -14.17
N ILE A 64 -10.89 -5.73 -14.78
CA ILE A 64 -9.57 -5.08 -14.65
C ILE A 64 -9.58 -3.63 -15.15
N TYR A 65 -10.45 -3.29 -16.10
CA TYR A 65 -10.61 -1.93 -16.62
C TYR A 65 -11.30 -0.99 -15.64
N SER A 66 -11.90 -1.53 -14.57
CA SER A 66 -12.47 -0.74 -13.47
C SER A 66 -11.52 -0.55 -12.29
N LEU A 67 -10.31 -1.13 -12.33
CA LEU A 67 -9.36 -1.04 -11.22
C LEU A 67 -8.57 0.27 -11.23
N ILE A 68 -8.31 0.78 -10.02
CA ILE A 68 -7.55 2.01 -9.75
C ILE A 68 -6.10 1.69 -9.33
N LEU A 69 -5.45 0.74 -10.01
CA LEU A 69 -4.18 0.14 -9.56
C LEU A 69 -3.10 1.15 -9.13
N PRO A 70 -2.83 2.25 -9.87
CA PRO A 70 -1.81 3.22 -9.46
C PRO A 70 -2.11 3.89 -8.12
N LEU A 71 -3.39 4.15 -7.83
CA LEU A 71 -3.84 4.79 -6.60
C LEU A 71 -3.72 3.84 -5.39
N LEU A 72 -3.87 2.53 -5.59
CA LEU A 72 -3.75 1.55 -4.52
C LEU A 72 -2.36 1.59 -3.88
N ALA A 73 -1.30 1.60 -4.70
CA ALA A 73 0.08 1.67 -4.21
C ALA A 73 0.33 2.92 -3.36
N ALA A 74 -0.25 4.07 -3.73
CA ALA A 74 -0.18 5.29 -2.94
C ALA A 74 -0.98 5.16 -1.63
N LYS A 75 -2.17 4.56 -1.68
CA LYS A 75 -3.04 4.37 -0.51
C LYS A 75 -2.47 3.40 0.53
N GLN A 76 -1.60 2.48 0.14
CA GLN A 76 -0.87 1.60 1.06
C GLN A 76 0.19 2.35 1.88
N ARG A 77 0.72 3.48 1.39
CA ARG A 77 1.79 4.20 2.08
C ARG A 77 1.26 4.96 3.29
N MET A 78 2.15 5.18 4.27
CA MET A 78 1.93 6.17 5.30
C MET A 78 1.90 7.55 4.64
N THR A 79 0.82 8.30 4.87
CA THR A 79 0.57 9.60 4.24
C THR A 79 0.28 10.66 5.30
N ALA A 80 0.48 11.93 4.96
CA ALA A 80 0.23 13.02 5.91
C ALA A 80 -1.26 13.10 6.27
N LYS A 81 -1.59 13.28 7.56
CA LYS A 81 -2.97 13.22 8.07
C LYS A 81 -3.96 14.13 7.33
N ASN A 82 -3.50 15.30 6.88
CA ASN A 82 -4.33 16.31 6.24
C ASN A 82 -4.22 16.32 4.71
N ASP A 83 -3.53 15.34 4.12
CA ASP A 83 -3.50 15.13 2.68
C ASP A 83 -4.81 14.41 2.26
N TRP A 84 -5.37 14.80 1.11
CA TRP A 84 -6.51 14.11 0.50
C TRP A 84 -6.21 12.62 0.27
N MET A 85 -4.94 12.27 0.07
CA MET A 85 -4.51 10.88 -0.02
C MET A 85 -4.80 10.08 1.26
N SER A 86 -4.89 10.74 2.43
CA SER A 86 -5.28 10.11 3.69
C SER A 86 -6.79 10.13 3.93
N THR A 87 -7.49 11.20 3.55
CA THR A 87 -8.89 11.42 3.92
C THR A 87 -9.89 10.84 2.93
N ASP A 88 -9.60 10.93 1.63
CA ASP A 88 -10.58 10.64 0.59
C ASP A 88 -10.58 9.14 0.29
N ALA A 89 -11.64 8.42 0.69
CA ALA A 89 -11.69 6.97 0.57
C ALA A 89 -12.41 6.47 -0.69
N GLU A 90 -13.18 7.31 -1.38
CA GLU A 90 -14.08 6.86 -2.44
C GLU A 90 -13.73 7.46 -3.81
N VAL A 91 -13.49 6.58 -4.78
CA VAL A 91 -13.00 6.93 -6.13
C VAL A 91 -14.05 6.51 -7.16
N ALA A 92 -14.29 7.34 -8.17
CA ALA A 92 -15.17 6.97 -9.27
C ALA A 92 -14.62 5.76 -10.04
N CYS A 93 -15.51 4.91 -10.56
CA CYS A 93 -15.12 3.86 -11.49
C CYS A 93 -14.39 4.47 -12.70
N PRO A 94 -13.22 3.93 -13.12
CA PRO A 94 -12.53 4.38 -14.32
C PRO A 94 -13.29 4.15 -15.63
N ASP A 95 -14.28 3.25 -15.65
CA ASP A 95 -15.20 3.11 -16.78
C ASP A 95 -16.04 4.40 -16.90
N PRO A 96 -15.90 5.19 -17.98
CA PRO A 96 -16.42 6.55 -18.06
C PRO A 96 -17.94 6.68 -17.88
N CYS A 97 -18.69 5.63 -18.21
CA CYS A 97 -20.15 5.63 -18.11
C CYS A 97 -20.66 4.77 -16.96
N CYS A 98 -19.78 4.23 -16.12
CA CYS A 98 -20.15 3.43 -14.98
C CYS A 98 -20.40 4.32 -13.75
N PRO A 99 -21.60 4.30 -13.16
CA PRO A 99 -21.91 5.15 -12.00
C PRO A 99 -21.39 4.57 -10.67
N SER A 100 -20.74 3.40 -10.67
CA SER A 100 -20.17 2.80 -9.47
C SER A 100 -18.97 3.58 -8.93
N ARG A 101 -18.66 3.34 -7.66
CA ARG A 101 -17.47 3.87 -6.98
C ARG A 101 -16.73 2.74 -6.28
N LEU A 102 -15.47 2.98 -5.96
CA LEU A 102 -14.62 2.09 -5.17
C LEU A 102 -14.28 2.77 -3.86
N ARG A 103 -14.62 2.15 -2.73
CA ARG A 103 -14.23 2.59 -1.40
C ARG A 103 -12.99 1.84 -0.94
N ILE A 104 -11.92 2.57 -0.66
CA ILE A 104 -10.64 2.05 -0.18
C ILE A 104 -10.61 2.16 1.34
N ILE A 105 -10.41 1.05 2.01
CA ILE A 105 -10.34 0.94 3.46
C ILE A 105 -8.94 0.45 3.81
N ARG A 106 -8.18 1.25 4.57
CA ARG A 106 -6.94 0.79 5.21
C ARG A 106 -7.32 -0.13 6.36
N THR A 107 -6.74 -1.32 6.40
CA THR A 107 -7.07 -2.35 7.38
C THR A 107 -5.89 -2.58 8.33
N GLY A 108 -5.13 -3.65 8.14
CA GLY A 108 -3.91 -3.95 8.88
C GLY A 108 -2.68 -3.19 8.36
N MET A 109 -1.62 -3.21 9.15
CA MET A 109 -0.27 -2.81 8.72
C MET A 109 0.63 -4.04 8.65
N ARG A 110 1.45 -4.10 7.60
CA ARG A 110 2.49 -5.11 7.43
C ARG A 110 3.85 -4.44 7.41
N THR A 111 4.82 -5.10 8.03
CA THR A 111 6.23 -4.71 7.95
C THR A 111 6.93 -5.59 6.93
N PHE A 112 7.64 -4.95 6.01
CA PHE A 112 8.46 -5.59 4.98
C PHE A 112 9.92 -5.35 5.30
N LYS A 113 10.79 -6.28 4.91
CA LYS A 113 12.23 -6.03 4.83
C LYS A 113 12.59 -5.68 3.39
N HIS A 114 13.47 -4.69 3.21
CA HIS A 114 13.93 -4.22 1.91
C HIS A 114 14.47 -5.36 1.05
N GLY A 115 15.39 -6.16 1.61
CA GLY A 115 16.01 -7.29 0.91
C GLY A 115 15.07 -8.44 0.54
N ASP A 116 13.89 -8.51 1.17
CA ASP A 116 12.86 -9.50 0.80
C ASP A 116 12.05 -9.04 -0.42
N THR A 117 12.09 -7.74 -0.74
CA THR A 117 11.24 -7.10 -1.77
C THR A 117 12.00 -6.61 -2.99
N THR A 118 13.33 -6.51 -2.92
CA THR A 118 14.17 -6.06 -4.03
C THR A 118 15.61 -6.54 -3.88
N LEU A 119 16.30 -6.72 -5.01
CA LEU A 119 17.73 -7.04 -5.07
C LEU A 119 18.62 -5.79 -5.13
N VAL A 120 18.03 -4.60 -5.29
CA VAL A 120 18.78 -3.34 -5.31
C VAL A 120 19.19 -3.01 -3.87
N PRO A 121 20.49 -2.89 -3.54
CA PRO A 121 20.92 -2.59 -2.18
C PRO A 121 20.53 -1.17 -1.76
N LEU A 122 20.41 -0.93 -0.45
CA LEU A 122 20.31 0.43 0.07
C LEU A 122 21.67 1.13 -0.13
N SER A 123 21.65 2.32 -0.71
CA SER A 123 22.86 3.15 -0.82
C SER A 123 23.41 3.44 0.58
N SER A 124 24.74 3.41 0.71
CA SER A 124 25.39 3.82 1.94
C SER A 124 25.05 5.29 2.22
N PRO A 125 24.90 5.71 3.50
CA PRO A 125 24.65 7.11 3.81
C PRO A 125 25.74 8.01 3.19
N GLY A 126 25.38 8.82 2.18
CA GLY A 126 26.30 9.74 1.49
C GLY A 126 26.61 9.38 0.03
N GLU A 127 26.17 8.22 -0.46
CA GLU A 127 26.31 7.84 -1.88
C GLU A 127 25.06 8.32 -2.64
N ALA A 128 25.25 9.08 -3.72
CA ALA A 128 24.16 9.54 -4.56
C ALA A 128 23.44 8.31 -5.17
N PRO A 129 22.09 8.30 -5.25
CA PRO A 129 21.38 7.18 -5.84
C PRO A 129 21.88 6.95 -7.27
N HIS A 130 22.27 5.71 -7.57
CA HIS A 130 22.74 5.34 -8.89
C HIS A 130 21.66 5.68 -9.92
N SER A 131 21.96 6.64 -10.80
CA SER A 131 21.16 6.93 -11.98
C SER A 131 21.09 5.66 -12.82
N GLN A 132 19.89 5.10 -12.99
CA GLN A 132 19.61 4.13 -14.06
C GLN A 132 19.28 4.88 -15.34
#